data_AF-A0AAW0KP63-F1
#
_entry.id   AF-A0AAW0KP63-F1
#
_cell.length_a   1.000
_cell.length_b   1.000
_cell.length_c   1.000
_cell.angle_alpha   90.00
_cell.angle_beta   90.00
_cell.angle_gamma   90.00
#
_symmetry.space_group_name_H-M   'P 1'
#
loop_
_entity.id
_entity.type
_entity.pdbx_description
1 polymer ?
#
loop_
_entity_poly.entity_id
_entity_poly.type
_entity_poly.pdbx_seq_one_letter_code
_entity_poly.pdbx_strand_id
1 'polypeptide(L)'
;MDDNVKDFYTISENFSKSLNEMEEVFKTASSSSNATTKSLSDIKGFFNMSVDVVILNKDYLSKFRTAAALLVDKTNILGQDKCDRLKKFISEIDGEVNRLNAAVEKEKKRTELENRRNLHVGTLDTYKSAFQPRRDEMRKMVSEHEELKKKLRDYEMLMIKEMPSFKKVYSQQKSSIDTEISGFQDNEKRLQEESQEIDRLRKEPSIDWSGLINAFYD
;
A
#
# COMPACT_ATOMS: atom_id res chain seq x y z
N MET A 1 -11.43 12.67 -28.80
CA MET A 1 -11.00 12.59 -30.21
C MET A 1 -11.64 13.78 -30.87
N ASP A 2 -10.83 14.79 -31.20
CA ASP A 2 -11.30 16.06 -31.78
C ASP A 2 -11.89 15.84 -33.18
N ASP A 3 -13.01 16.50 -33.46
CA ASP A 3 -13.74 16.43 -34.73
C ASP A 3 -12.86 16.76 -35.95
N ASN A 4 -11.84 17.60 -35.77
CA ASN A 4 -10.85 17.92 -36.82
C ASN A 4 -10.05 16.71 -37.33
N VAL A 5 -9.77 15.72 -36.49
CA VAL A 5 -9.01 14.51 -36.91
C VAL A 5 -9.92 13.62 -37.76
N LYS A 6 -11.20 13.53 -37.42
CA LYS A 6 -12.21 12.78 -38.19
C LYS A 6 -12.45 13.38 -39.58
N ASP A 7 -12.55 14.70 -39.66
CA ASP A 7 -12.69 15.40 -40.94
C ASP A 7 -11.47 15.16 -41.84
N PHE A 8 -10.26 15.13 -41.26
CA PHE A 8 -9.03 14.85 -42.00
C PHE A 8 -8.99 13.44 -42.61
N TYR A 9 -9.32 12.41 -41.82
CA TYR A 9 -9.38 11.03 -42.33
C TYR A 9 -10.42 10.88 -43.43
N THR A 10 -11.58 11.52 -43.27
CA THR A 10 -12.65 11.51 -44.26
C THR A 10 -12.23 12.22 -45.56
N ILE A 11 -11.47 13.30 -45.47
CA ILE A 11 -10.91 14.01 -46.63
C ILE A 11 -9.88 13.13 -47.35
N SER A 12 -8.96 12.50 -46.62
CA SER A 12 -7.91 11.64 -47.17
C SER A 12 -8.48 10.41 -47.90
N GLU A 13 -9.50 9.77 -47.32
CA GLU A 13 -10.12 8.58 -47.90
C GLU A 13 -10.88 8.90 -49.20
N ASN A 14 -11.58 10.05 -49.23
CA ASN A 14 -12.23 10.56 -50.44
C ASN A 14 -11.22 10.94 -51.54
N PHE A 15 -10.06 11.47 -51.17
CA PHE A 15 -8.99 11.77 -52.12
C PHE A 15 -8.39 10.52 -52.76
N SER A 16 -8.08 9.49 -51.96
CA SER A 16 -7.54 8.22 -52.48
C SER A 16 -8.52 7.54 -53.44
N LYS A 17 -9.82 7.52 -53.10
CA LYS A 17 -10.83 6.87 -53.94
C LYS A 17 -10.97 7.55 -55.31
N SER A 18 -11.00 8.88 -55.34
CA SER A 18 -11.16 9.64 -56.58
C SER A 18 -9.86 9.84 -57.38
N LEU A 19 -8.69 9.50 -56.80
CA LEU A 19 -7.42 9.40 -57.51
C LEU A 19 -7.30 8.10 -58.31
N ASN A 20 -7.94 7.02 -57.84
CA ASN A 20 -8.01 5.76 -58.57
C ASN A 20 -8.91 5.88 -59.81
N GLU A 21 -10.04 6.59 -59.71
CA GLU A 21 -10.97 6.83 -60.83
C GLU A 21 -10.33 7.63 -61.99
N MET A 22 -9.35 8.48 -61.70
CA MET A 22 -8.65 9.30 -62.69
C MET A 22 -7.59 8.52 -63.49
N GLU A 23 -7.12 7.40 -62.95
CA GLU A 23 -6.15 6.52 -63.64
C GLU A 23 -6.77 5.82 -64.86
N GLU A 24 -8.04 5.45 -64.75
CA GLU A 24 -8.85 4.93 -65.87
C GLU A 24 -8.96 5.98 -67.01
N VAL A 25 -9.12 7.26 -66.64
CA VAL A 25 -9.25 8.37 -67.61
C VAL A 25 -7.90 8.74 -68.25
N PHE A 26 -6.77 8.53 -67.56
CA PHE A 26 -5.45 8.84 -68.11
C PHE A 26 -4.86 7.73 -68.98
N LYS A 27 -5.16 6.46 -68.70
CA LYS A 27 -4.81 5.35 -69.60
C LYS A 27 -5.39 5.53 -71.01
N THR A 28 -6.48 6.30 -71.13
CA THR A 28 -7.14 6.61 -72.40
C THR A 28 -6.67 7.94 -73.05
N ALA A 29 -5.91 8.79 -72.36
CA ALA A 29 -5.50 10.13 -72.83
C ALA A 29 -3.97 10.33 -72.77
N SER A 30 -3.21 9.49 -73.49
CA SER A 30 -1.74 9.58 -73.53
C SER A 30 -1.23 10.67 -74.48
N SER A 31 -1.23 11.93 -74.01
CA SER A 31 -0.40 13.02 -74.57
C SER A 31 -0.31 14.24 -73.64
N SER A 32 -0.02 14.02 -72.35
CA SER A 32 0.24 15.06 -71.35
C SER A 32 1.58 14.80 -70.65
N SER A 33 2.34 15.86 -70.36
CA SER A 33 3.78 15.84 -70.08
C SER A 33 4.23 14.91 -68.93
N ASN A 34 5.39 14.25 -69.12
CA ASN A 34 6.00 13.26 -68.21
C ASN A 34 6.18 13.71 -66.75
N ALA A 35 6.23 15.01 -66.47
CA ALA A 35 6.44 15.54 -65.11
C ALA A 35 5.16 15.53 -64.26
N THR A 36 4.01 15.78 -64.88
CA THR A 36 2.70 15.81 -64.20
C THR A 36 2.18 14.42 -63.87
N THR A 37 2.43 13.43 -64.73
CA THR A 37 2.09 12.02 -64.46
C THR A 37 2.91 11.44 -63.31
N LYS A 38 4.21 11.77 -63.24
CA LYS A 38 5.08 11.38 -62.12
C LYS A 38 4.66 12.00 -60.80
N SER A 39 4.36 13.31 -60.79
CA SER A 39 3.91 14.03 -59.58
C SER A 39 2.59 13.47 -59.02
N LEU A 40 1.69 13.04 -59.91
CA LEU A 40 0.43 12.40 -59.52
C LEU A 40 0.68 11.04 -58.85
N SER A 41 1.58 10.24 -59.41
CA SER A 41 2.02 8.98 -58.81
C SER A 41 2.69 9.18 -57.45
N ASP A 42 3.51 10.22 -57.32
CA ASP A 42 4.20 10.54 -56.07
C ASP A 42 3.19 10.94 -54.97
N ILE A 43 2.21 11.81 -55.26
CA ILE A 43 1.15 12.16 -54.30
C ILE A 43 0.32 10.95 -53.88
N LYS A 44 -0.07 10.09 -54.85
CA LYS A 44 -0.76 8.82 -54.54
C LYS A 44 0.07 7.95 -53.58
N GLY A 45 1.37 7.85 -53.82
CA GLY A 45 2.29 7.13 -52.96
C GLY A 45 2.28 7.65 -51.52
N PHE A 46 2.25 8.98 -51.33
CA PHE A 46 2.16 9.59 -50.01
C PHE A 46 0.81 9.38 -49.33
N PHE A 47 -0.31 9.41 -50.06
CA PHE A 47 -1.65 9.16 -49.48
C PHE A 47 -1.86 7.72 -49.02
N ASN A 48 -1.05 6.78 -49.51
CA ASN A 48 -1.05 5.40 -49.02
C ASN A 48 -0.23 5.22 -47.72
N MET A 49 0.48 6.26 -47.26
CA MET A 49 1.22 6.26 -46.00
C MET A 49 0.40 6.96 -44.90
N SER A 50 0.76 6.74 -43.64
CA SER A 50 0.15 7.51 -42.55
C SER A 50 0.60 8.96 -42.59
N VAL A 51 -0.31 9.85 -42.19
CA VAL A 51 -0.12 11.31 -42.19
C VAL A 51 1.13 11.70 -41.40
N ASP A 52 1.30 11.11 -40.22
CA ASP A 52 2.45 11.38 -39.35
C ASP A 52 3.77 11.01 -40.03
N VAL A 53 3.81 9.89 -40.76
CA VAL A 53 5.01 9.44 -41.48
C VAL A 53 5.36 10.40 -42.61
N VAL A 54 4.37 10.93 -43.34
CA VAL A 54 4.61 11.85 -44.45
C VAL A 54 4.95 13.25 -43.97
N ILE A 55 4.21 13.78 -43.00
CA ILE A 55 4.33 15.18 -42.56
C ILE A 55 5.51 15.39 -41.61
N LEU A 56 5.81 14.43 -40.73
CA LEU A 56 6.92 14.57 -39.76
C LEU A 56 8.28 14.18 -40.35
N ASN A 57 8.31 13.45 -41.48
CA ASN A 57 9.53 13.16 -42.21
C ASN A 57 9.85 14.31 -43.17
N LYS A 58 10.97 15.01 -42.94
CA LYS A 58 11.39 16.16 -43.76
C LYS A 58 11.54 15.84 -45.25
N ASP A 59 12.04 14.66 -45.58
CA ASP A 59 12.28 14.25 -46.97
C ASP A 59 10.97 13.93 -47.69
N TYR A 60 10.04 13.24 -47.01
CA TYR A 60 8.72 12.96 -47.56
C TYR A 60 7.88 14.22 -47.68
N LEU A 61 7.88 15.08 -46.67
CA LEU A 61 7.21 16.37 -46.70
C LEU A 61 7.74 17.25 -47.85
N SER A 62 9.06 17.30 -48.05
CA SER A 62 9.66 18.08 -49.14
C SER A 62 9.22 17.53 -50.50
N LYS A 63 9.28 16.22 -50.71
CA LYS A 63 8.84 15.58 -51.96
C LYS A 63 7.34 15.78 -52.21
N PHE A 64 6.53 15.67 -51.17
CA PHE A 64 5.09 15.92 -51.22
C PHE A 64 4.82 17.37 -51.64
N ARG A 65 5.47 18.37 -51.02
CA ARG A 65 5.33 19.79 -51.38
C ARG A 65 5.69 20.05 -52.85
N THR A 66 6.79 19.47 -53.32
CA THR A 66 7.23 19.61 -54.71
C THR A 66 6.22 19.00 -55.68
N ALA A 67 5.76 17.78 -55.43
CA ALA A 67 4.76 17.12 -56.28
C ALA A 67 3.42 17.87 -56.27
N ALA A 68 3.01 18.38 -55.11
CA ALA A 68 1.79 19.13 -54.94
C ALA A 68 1.82 20.50 -55.62
N ALA A 69 2.95 21.22 -55.54
CA ALA A 69 3.15 22.49 -56.25
C ALA A 69 3.05 22.35 -57.78
N LEU A 70 3.41 21.19 -58.34
CA LEU A 70 3.27 20.92 -59.79
C LEU A 70 1.84 20.64 -60.22
N LEU A 71 0.94 20.39 -59.26
CA LEU A 71 -0.43 19.94 -59.50
C LEU A 71 -1.53 20.93 -59.08
N VAL A 72 -1.25 21.86 -58.15
CA VAL A 72 -2.24 22.79 -57.55
C VAL A 72 -3.06 23.62 -58.55
N ASP A 73 -2.53 23.93 -59.74
CA ASP A 73 -3.24 24.71 -60.76
C ASP A 73 -3.52 23.88 -62.03
N LYS A 74 -3.39 22.55 -61.97
CA LYS A 74 -3.63 21.63 -63.10
C LYS A 74 -5.07 21.10 -63.09
N THR A 75 -6.02 22.02 -63.24
CA THR A 75 -7.46 21.75 -63.21
C THR A 75 -7.92 20.79 -64.31
N ASN A 76 -7.22 20.78 -65.45
CA ASN A 76 -7.40 19.82 -66.53
C ASN A 76 -6.98 18.38 -66.18
N ILE A 77 -6.20 18.19 -65.11
CA ILE A 77 -5.75 16.89 -64.62
C ILE A 77 -6.59 16.49 -63.41
N LEU A 78 -6.60 17.33 -62.37
CA LEU A 78 -7.21 16.99 -61.07
C LEU A 78 -8.70 17.34 -60.97
N GLY A 79 -9.19 18.26 -61.81
CA GLY A 79 -10.47 18.92 -61.59
C GLY A 79 -10.37 20.05 -60.55
N GLN A 80 -11.24 21.05 -60.67
CA GLN A 80 -11.18 22.29 -59.89
C GLN A 80 -11.24 22.05 -58.37
N ASP A 81 -12.22 21.28 -57.88
CA ASP A 81 -12.39 21.01 -56.44
C ASP A 81 -11.14 20.37 -55.81
N LYS A 82 -10.47 19.45 -56.52
CA LYS A 82 -9.27 18.78 -56.01
C LYS A 82 -8.06 19.72 -55.99
N CYS A 83 -7.90 20.55 -57.01
CA CYS A 83 -6.89 21.61 -57.03
C CYS A 83 -7.07 22.55 -55.83
N ASP A 84 -8.30 23.02 -55.58
CA ASP A 84 -8.60 23.95 -54.50
C ASP A 84 -8.31 23.35 -53.12
N ARG A 85 -8.71 22.10 -52.90
CA ARG A 85 -8.42 21.38 -51.64
C ARG A 85 -6.93 21.10 -51.45
N LEU A 86 -6.19 20.72 -52.50
CA LEU A 86 -4.75 20.51 -52.44
C LEU A 86 -4.02 21.82 -52.11
N LYS A 87 -4.44 22.92 -52.74
CA LYS A 87 -3.92 24.27 -52.51
C LYS A 87 -4.16 24.73 -51.08
N LYS A 88 -5.37 24.51 -50.55
CA LYS A 88 -5.70 24.76 -49.15
C LYS A 88 -4.80 23.95 -48.21
N PHE A 89 -4.68 22.64 -48.43
CA PHE A 89 -3.87 21.77 -47.59
C PHE A 89 -2.40 22.19 -47.57
N ILE A 90 -1.79 22.51 -48.73
CA ILE A 90 -0.41 23.02 -48.78
C ILE A 90 -0.28 24.34 -48.03
N SER A 91 -1.26 25.24 -48.14
CA SER A 91 -1.19 26.53 -47.43
C SER A 91 -1.23 26.40 -45.91
N GLU A 92 -1.82 25.32 -45.39
CA GLU A 92 -1.97 25.04 -43.96
C GLU A 92 -0.91 24.05 -43.43
N ILE A 93 -0.09 23.46 -44.31
CA ILE A 93 0.76 22.31 -43.99
C ILE A 93 1.82 22.61 -42.91
N ASP A 94 2.38 23.81 -42.87
CA ASP A 94 3.32 24.21 -41.80
C ASP A 94 2.62 24.28 -40.43
N GLY A 95 1.36 24.71 -40.41
CA GLY A 95 0.51 24.69 -39.22
C GLY A 95 0.22 23.26 -38.75
N GLU A 96 0.04 22.32 -39.68
CA GLU A 96 -0.12 20.90 -39.34
C GLU A 96 1.17 20.25 -38.86
N VAL A 97 2.32 20.55 -39.48
CA VAL A 97 3.64 20.10 -39.02
C VAL A 97 3.85 20.51 -37.55
N ASN A 98 3.56 21.78 -37.22
CA ASN A 98 3.71 22.27 -35.86
C ASN A 98 2.75 21.59 -34.87
N ARG A 99 1.49 21.35 -35.28
CA ARG A 99 0.51 20.64 -34.47
C ARG A 99 0.91 19.19 -34.20
N LEU A 100 1.37 18.46 -35.21
CA LEU A 100 1.81 17.08 -35.07
C LEU A 100 3.09 16.97 -34.24
N ASN A 101 4.06 17.86 -34.42
CA ASN A 101 5.24 17.93 -33.55
C ASN A 101 4.85 18.19 -32.08
N ALA A 102 3.90 19.09 -31.83
CA ALA A 102 3.40 19.35 -30.48
C ALA A 102 2.68 18.12 -29.90
N ALA A 103 1.96 17.35 -30.71
CA ALA A 103 1.34 16.10 -30.29
C ALA A 103 2.37 15.04 -29.91
N VAL A 104 3.44 14.87 -30.70
CA VAL A 104 4.56 13.96 -30.40
C VAL A 104 5.24 14.33 -29.08
N GLU A 105 5.51 15.62 -28.85
CA GLU A 105 6.12 16.08 -27.60
C GLU A 105 5.19 15.89 -26.39
N LYS A 106 3.88 16.06 -26.56
CA LYS A 106 2.90 15.74 -25.51
C LYS A 106 2.86 14.24 -25.21
N GLU A 107 2.96 13.39 -26.24
CA GLU A 107 2.98 11.94 -26.05
C GLU A 107 4.23 11.49 -25.29
N LYS A 108 5.41 12.02 -25.64
CA LYS A 108 6.65 11.76 -24.88
C LYS A 108 6.49 12.11 -23.40
N LYS A 109 5.98 13.31 -23.11
CA LYS A 109 5.72 13.76 -21.72
C LYS A 109 4.72 12.85 -21.00
N ARG A 110 3.67 12.40 -21.70
CA ARG A 110 2.69 11.45 -21.16
C ARG A 110 3.36 10.12 -20.81
N THR A 111 4.18 9.56 -21.70
CA THR A 111 4.92 8.31 -21.44
C THR A 111 5.87 8.44 -20.26
N GLU A 112 6.58 9.55 -20.13
CA GLU A 112 7.45 9.82 -18.97
C GLU A 112 6.67 9.93 -17.66
N LEU A 113 5.49 10.56 -17.67
CA LEU A 113 4.60 10.64 -16.51
C LEU A 113 4.06 9.26 -16.13
N GLU A 114 3.66 8.47 -17.12
CA GLU A 114 3.19 7.09 -16.94
C GLU A 114 4.28 6.21 -16.29
N ASN A 115 5.51 6.29 -16.79
CA ASN A 115 6.64 5.56 -16.23
C ASN A 115 6.93 5.97 -14.77
N ARG A 116 6.90 7.27 -14.46
CA ARG A 116 7.04 7.77 -13.09
C ARG A 116 5.91 7.30 -12.18
N ARG A 117 4.66 7.33 -12.65
CA ARG A 117 3.50 6.83 -11.89
C ARG A 117 3.70 5.35 -11.55
N ASN A 118 4.09 4.54 -12.53
CA ASN A 118 4.28 3.10 -12.34
C ASN A 118 5.41 2.80 -11.34
N LEU A 119 6.50 3.58 -11.35
CA LEU A 119 7.55 3.50 -10.34
C LEU A 119 7.02 3.79 -8.92
N HIS A 120 6.23 4.85 -8.76
CA HIS A 120 5.66 5.22 -7.46
C HIS A 120 4.67 4.17 -6.95
N VAL A 121 3.82 3.63 -7.83
CA VAL A 121 2.89 2.54 -7.50
C VAL A 121 3.65 1.30 -7.04
N GLY A 122 4.68 0.87 -7.78
CA GLY A 122 5.50 -0.27 -7.39
C GLY A 122 6.23 -0.07 -6.05
N THR A 123 6.68 1.16 -5.77
CA THR A 123 7.28 1.51 -4.47
C THR A 123 6.25 1.42 -3.34
N LEU A 124 5.04 1.94 -3.55
CA LEU A 124 3.95 1.88 -2.58
C LEU A 124 3.57 0.43 -2.25
N ASP A 125 3.45 -0.43 -3.27
CA ASP A 125 3.13 -1.84 -3.09
C ASP A 125 4.23 -2.60 -2.34
N THR A 126 5.49 -2.24 -2.60
CA THR A 126 6.65 -2.75 -1.85
C THR A 126 6.55 -2.37 -0.38
N TYR A 127 6.29 -1.10 -0.06
CA TYR A 127 6.12 -0.66 1.32
C TYR A 127 4.92 -1.32 1.99
N LYS A 128 3.79 -1.40 1.31
CA LYS A 128 2.59 -2.07 1.82
C LYS A 128 2.88 -3.52 2.20
N SER A 129 3.59 -4.24 1.33
CA SER A 129 4.04 -5.62 1.58
C SER A 129 5.01 -5.70 2.76
N ALA A 130 5.97 -4.77 2.87
CA ALA A 130 6.93 -4.73 3.98
C ALA A 130 6.29 -4.41 5.34
N PHE A 131 5.23 -3.58 5.36
CA PHE A 131 4.51 -3.23 6.60
C PHE A 131 3.49 -4.28 7.02
N GLN A 132 3.05 -5.16 6.11
CA GLN A 132 2.00 -6.13 6.37
C GLN A 132 2.33 -7.10 7.52
N PRO A 133 3.54 -7.70 7.61
CA PRO A 133 3.90 -8.59 8.73
C PRO A 133 3.80 -7.89 10.09
N ARG A 134 4.30 -6.65 10.19
CA ARG A 134 4.25 -5.86 11.44
C ARG A 134 2.82 -5.54 11.85
N ARG A 135 1.96 -5.22 10.88
CA ARG A 135 0.53 -4.99 11.12
C ARG A 135 -0.15 -6.26 11.64
N ASP A 136 0.16 -7.40 11.05
CA ASP A 136 -0.43 -8.68 11.47
C ASP A 136 0.07 -9.11 12.86
N GLU A 137 1.35 -8.86 13.15
CA GLU A 137 1.94 -9.06 14.49
C GLU A 137 1.24 -8.19 15.54
N MET A 138 1.06 -6.88 15.27
CA MET A 138 0.33 -5.98 16.16
C MET A 138 -1.11 -6.46 16.39
N ARG A 139 -1.79 -6.93 15.33
CA ARG A 139 -3.14 -7.49 15.46
C ARG A 139 -3.16 -8.71 16.40
N LYS A 140 -2.17 -9.60 16.28
CA LYS A 140 -2.02 -10.77 17.15
C LYS A 140 -1.82 -10.35 18.61
N MET A 141 -0.92 -9.39 18.87
CA MET A 141 -0.68 -8.88 20.23
C MET A 141 -1.94 -8.27 20.86
N VAL A 142 -2.73 -7.54 20.07
CA VAL A 142 -4.02 -6.98 20.55
C VAL A 142 -4.99 -8.10 20.93
N SER A 143 -5.09 -9.16 20.13
CA SER A 143 -5.93 -10.31 20.47
C SER A 143 -5.46 -11.03 21.74
N GLU A 144 -4.15 -11.24 21.89
CA GLU A 144 -3.55 -11.84 23.09
C GLU A 144 -3.80 -10.99 24.34
N HIS A 145 -3.69 -9.67 24.22
CA HIS A 145 -3.97 -8.74 25.31
C HIS A 145 -5.42 -8.83 25.79
N GLU A 146 -6.39 -8.87 24.87
CA GLU A 146 -7.80 -9.01 25.23
C GLU A 146 -8.09 -10.36 25.90
N GLU A 147 -7.44 -11.45 25.46
CA GLU A 147 -7.55 -12.75 26.11
C GLU A 147 -6.99 -12.74 27.54
N LEU A 148 -5.81 -12.15 27.74
CA LEU A 148 -5.22 -11.99 29.08
C LEU A 148 -6.10 -11.15 29.99
N LYS A 149 -6.69 -10.07 29.47
CA LYS A 149 -7.62 -9.23 30.21
C LYS A 149 -8.90 -9.96 30.61
N LYS A 150 -9.37 -10.91 29.78
CA LYS A 150 -10.47 -11.81 30.16
C LYS A 150 -10.05 -12.75 31.29
N LYS A 151 -8.91 -13.42 31.15
CA LYS A 151 -8.36 -14.33 32.19
C LYS A 151 -8.17 -13.62 33.52
N LEU A 152 -7.63 -12.38 33.51
CA LEU A 152 -7.45 -11.59 34.72
C LEU A 152 -8.78 -11.35 35.44
N ARG A 153 -9.83 -10.97 34.71
CA ARG A 153 -11.18 -10.78 35.28
C ARG A 153 -11.76 -12.07 35.86
N ASP A 154 -11.54 -13.20 35.20
CA ASP A 154 -11.95 -14.51 35.71
C ASP A 154 -11.22 -14.86 37.02
N TYR A 155 -9.92 -14.59 37.10
CA TYR A 155 -9.12 -14.76 38.33
C TYR A 155 -9.57 -13.83 39.45
N GLU A 156 -9.84 -12.55 39.16
CA GLU A 156 -10.36 -11.59 40.13
C GLU A 156 -11.70 -12.06 40.72
N MET A 157 -12.59 -12.58 39.87
CA MET A 157 -13.88 -13.11 40.31
C MET A 157 -13.71 -14.36 41.20
N LEU A 158 -12.79 -15.27 40.85
CA LEU A 158 -12.45 -16.42 41.69
C LEU A 158 -11.89 -15.98 43.05
N MET A 159 -10.96 -15.02 43.06
CA MET A 159 -10.41 -14.45 44.29
C MET A 159 -11.51 -13.85 45.17
N ILE A 160 -12.42 -13.05 44.62
CA ILE A 160 -13.55 -12.48 45.37
C ILE A 160 -14.42 -13.59 45.99
N LYS A 161 -14.65 -14.67 45.24
CA LYS A 161 -15.45 -15.81 45.69
C LYS A 161 -14.77 -16.60 46.83
N GLU A 162 -13.47 -16.85 46.72
CA GLU A 162 -12.74 -17.70 47.67
C GLU A 162 -12.17 -16.92 48.87
N MET A 163 -11.99 -15.61 48.77
CA MET A 163 -11.41 -14.81 49.85
C MET A 163 -12.16 -14.91 51.20
N PRO A 164 -13.50 -14.96 51.24
CA PRO A 164 -14.23 -15.15 52.49
C PRO A 164 -13.94 -16.49 53.17
N SER A 165 -13.85 -17.59 52.40
CA SER A 165 -13.55 -18.92 52.95
C SER A 165 -12.13 -18.95 53.51
N PHE A 166 -11.17 -18.41 52.76
CA PHE A 166 -9.78 -18.28 53.20
C PHE A 166 -9.66 -17.44 54.49
N LYS A 167 -10.30 -16.27 54.54
CA LYS A 167 -10.31 -15.40 55.74
C LYS A 167 -10.91 -16.10 56.95
N LYS A 168 -11.97 -16.90 56.76
CA LYS A 168 -12.60 -17.66 57.84
C LYS A 168 -11.65 -18.72 58.38
N VAL A 169 -11.05 -19.54 57.51
CA VAL A 169 -10.10 -20.58 57.91
C VAL A 169 -8.89 -19.96 58.63
N TYR A 170 -8.33 -18.89 58.07
CA TYR A 170 -7.20 -18.18 58.69
C TYR A 170 -7.55 -17.63 60.07
N SER A 171 -8.73 -17.00 60.22
CA SER A 171 -9.18 -16.46 61.52
C SER A 171 -9.40 -17.57 62.56
N GLN A 172 -9.95 -18.71 62.14
CA GLN A 172 -10.15 -19.87 63.01
C GLN A 172 -8.81 -20.46 63.48
N GLN A 173 -7.88 -20.68 62.55
CA GLN A 173 -6.53 -21.17 62.88
C GLN A 173 -5.80 -20.22 63.81
N LYS A 174 -5.85 -18.91 63.54
CA LYS A 174 -5.25 -17.90 64.40
C LYS A 174 -5.81 -17.97 65.83
N SER A 175 -7.13 -18.03 65.97
CA SER A 175 -7.77 -18.12 67.29
C SER A 175 -7.40 -19.40 68.04
N SER A 176 -7.24 -20.53 67.33
CA SER A 176 -6.77 -21.80 67.92
C SER A 176 -5.35 -21.67 68.45
N ILE A 177 -4.45 -21.12 67.63
CA ILE A 177 -3.05 -20.90 68.01
C ILE A 177 -2.94 -19.95 69.21
N ASP A 178 -3.68 -18.84 69.20
CA ASP A 178 -3.68 -17.88 70.31
C ASP A 178 -4.18 -18.53 71.63
N THR A 179 -5.16 -19.45 71.52
CA THR A 179 -5.67 -20.22 72.67
C THR A 179 -4.62 -21.21 73.19
N GLU A 180 -3.97 -21.96 72.29
CA GLU A 180 -2.91 -22.90 72.66
C GLU A 180 -1.73 -22.19 73.34
N ILE A 181 -1.28 -21.06 72.78
CA ILE A 181 -0.20 -20.25 73.37
C ILE A 181 -0.56 -19.78 74.78
N SER A 182 -1.79 -19.32 75.00
CA SER A 182 -2.24 -18.89 76.33
C SER A 182 -2.23 -20.05 77.33
N GLY A 183 -2.70 -21.24 76.92
CA GLY A 183 -2.66 -22.44 77.76
C GLY A 183 -1.24 -22.89 78.11
N PHE A 184 -0.28 -22.74 77.19
CA PHE A 184 1.13 -23.01 77.49
C PHE A 184 1.68 -22.07 78.57
N GLN A 185 1.33 -20.78 78.52
CA GLN A 185 1.78 -19.81 79.52
C GLN A 185 1.22 -20.12 80.92
N ASP A 186 -0.06 -20.48 81.02
CA ASP A 186 -0.68 -20.87 82.29
C ASP A 186 -0.05 -22.15 82.87
N ASN A 187 0.22 -23.14 82.03
CA ASN A 187 0.88 -24.37 82.44
C ASN A 187 2.32 -24.13 82.90
N GLU A 188 3.08 -23.29 82.18
CA GLU A 188 4.45 -22.93 82.57
C GLU A 188 4.47 -22.26 83.95
N LYS A 189 3.53 -21.34 84.21
CA LYS A 189 3.41 -20.70 85.53
C LYS A 189 3.11 -21.72 86.63
N ARG A 190 2.17 -22.64 86.39
CA ARG A 190 1.85 -23.72 87.36
C ARG A 190 3.03 -24.64 87.61
N LEU A 191 3.78 -24.99 86.56
CA LEU A 191 4.98 -25.81 86.68
C LEU A 191 6.05 -25.14 87.56
N GLN A 192 6.22 -23.82 87.42
CA GLN A 192 7.13 -23.03 88.26
C GLN A 192 6.66 -22.99 89.72
N GLU A 193 5.36 -22.79 89.97
CA GLU A 193 4.78 -22.82 91.32
C GLU A 193 4.95 -24.20 91.99
N GLU A 194 4.62 -25.28 91.28
CA GLU A 194 4.78 -26.66 91.77
C GLU A 194 6.26 -27.00 92.03
N SER A 195 7.17 -26.54 91.17
CA SER A 195 8.61 -26.76 91.36
C SER A 195 9.13 -26.05 92.62
N GLN A 196 8.70 -24.81 92.88
CA GLN A 196 9.07 -24.07 94.09
C GLN A 196 8.53 -24.75 95.36
N GLU A 197 7.31 -25.26 95.32
CA GLU A 197 6.73 -25.98 96.44
C GLU A 197 7.45 -27.30 96.72
N ILE A 198 7.80 -28.07 95.68
CA ILE A 198 8.62 -29.28 95.83
C ILE A 198 9.96 -28.96 96.49
N ASP A 199 10.64 -27.90 96.06
CA ASP A 199 11.91 -27.47 96.65
C ASP A 199 11.76 -27.05 98.11
N ARG A 200 10.64 -26.41 98.47
CA ARG A 200 10.31 -26.04 99.85
C ARG A 200 10.11 -27.29 100.71
N LEU A 201 9.26 -28.21 100.27
CA LEU A 201 8.96 -29.47 100.97
C LEU A 201 10.20 -30.35 101.15
N ARG A 202 11.18 -30.27 100.25
CA ARG A 202 12.47 -30.97 100.39
C ARG A 202 13.39 -30.32 101.43
N LYS A 203 13.39 -28.99 101.53
CA LYS A 203 14.25 -28.24 102.46
C LYS A 203 13.79 -28.36 103.91
N GLU A 204 12.48 -28.43 104.14
CA GLU A 204 11.90 -28.41 105.49
C GLU A 204 12.40 -29.58 106.38
N PRO A 205 12.33 -30.86 105.95
CA PRO A 205 12.92 -31.96 106.70
C PRO A 205 14.44 -31.85 106.81
N SER A 206 15.12 -31.24 105.83
CA SER A 206 16.58 -31.07 105.87
C SER A 206 17.01 -30.08 106.96
N ILE A 207 16.21 -29.04 107.23
CA ILE A 207 16.46 -28.08 108.30
C ILE A 207 16.25 -28.75 109.65
N ASP A 208 15.14 -29.45 109.83
CA ASP A 208 14.82 -30.17 111.05
C ASP A 208 15.83 -31.30 111.34
N TRP A 209 16.24 -32.03 110.30
CA TRP A 209 17.25 -33.07 110.39
C TRP A 209 18.64 -32.51 110.72
N SER A 210 19.01 -31.36 110.14
CA SER A 210 20.27 -30.68 110.50
C SER A 210 20.23 -30.17 111.94
N GLY A 211 19.09 -29.65 112.40
CA GLY A 211 18.89 -29.24 113.78
C GLY A 211 18.99 -30.42 114.77
N LEU A 212 18.43 -31.57 114.41
CA LEU A 212 18.59 -32.82 115.15
C LEU A 212 20.05 -33.26 115.21
N ILE A 213 20.74 -33.31 114.07
CA ILE A 213 22.17 -33.68 114.03
C ILE A 213 22.98 -32.77 114.95
N ASN A 214 22.80 -31.44 114.87
CA ASN A 214 23.52 -30.51 115.73
C ASN A 214 23.18 -30.72 117.21
N ALA A 215 21.93 -31.00 117.56
CA ALA A 215 21.53 -31.27 118.94
C ALA A 215 22.13 -32.55 119.56
N PHE A 216 22.64 -33.47 118.72
CA PHE A 216 23.24 -34.74 119.17
C PHE A 216 24.77 -34.79 119.04
N TYR A 217 25.40 -33.88 118.28
CA TYR A 217 26.83 -33.92 117.96
C TYR A 217 27.60 -32.61 118.23
N ASP A 218 26.93 -31.53 118.65
CA ASP A 218 27.53 -30.39 119.37
C ASP A 218 27.27 -30.49 120.88
#